data_AF-A0A661C5D9-F1
#
_entry.id   AF-A0A661C5D9-F1
#
_cell.length_a   1.000
_cell.length_b   1.000
_cell.length_c   1.000
_cell.angle_alpha   90.00
_cell.angle_beta   90.00
_cell.angle_gamma   90.00
#
_symmetry.space_group_name_H-M   'P 1'
#
loop_
_entity.id
_entity.type
_entity.pdbx_description
1 polymer ?
#
loop_
_entity_poly.entity_id
_entity_poly.type
_entity_poly.pdbx_seq_one_letter_code
_entity_poly.pdbx_strand_id
1 'polypeptide(L)'
;AVIRKLEEHGALEHTIVVSASASDSAALQYIAPYSGCTMGEYFRDLGEDALIIYDDLTKQAWAYRQISLLLKRPPGREAYPGDVFYLHSRLLERASRVSVEYIEKITNGKVKGQTGSLTALPIIETQAGDVSAFVPTNVISITDGQIFLETDLFNSGFRPAINAGLSVSRVGGAAQTKIIKKLGGGIRLALAQYRELAAFAQFASDLDDATLAQLERGQRVMELMKQKQYSPLSISEMGVTLYAADGGFLDDIELAKVDAFENALHTFMHSDRADLMKQIDDTGDYSDEIEASLKESIEHFKKNHTW
;
A
#
# COMPACT_ATOMS: atom_id res chain seq x y z
N ALA A 1 2.67 -1.74 22.23
CA ALA A 1 3.77 -1.83 21.24
C ALA A 1 3.60 -0.80 20.12
N VAL A 2 2.45 -0.79 19.42
CA VAL A 2 2.16 0.17 18.33
C VAL A 2 2.23 1.64 18.78
N ILE A 3 1.54 2.01 19.87
CA ILE A 3 1.53 3.40 20.39
C ILE A 3 2.95 3.93 20.63
N ARG A 4 3.80 3.14 21.30
CA ARG A 4 5.20 3.52 21.54
C ARG A 4 5.96 3.75 20.24
N LYS A 5 5.73 2.93 19.22
CA LYS A 5 6.39 3.12 17.90
C LYS A 5 5.90 4.37 17.17
N LEU A 6 4.62 4.71 17.31
CA LEU A 6 4.09 5.98 16.78
C LEU A 6 4.72 7.18 17.50
N GLU A 7 4.89 7.10 18.81
CA GLU A 7 5.56 8.13 19.61
C GLU A 7 7.06 8.26 19.24
N GLU A 8 7.78 7.14 19.14
CA GLU A 8 9.20 7.09 18.75
C GLU A 8 9.47 7.77 17.38
N HIS A 9 8.51 7.74 16.46
CA HIS A 9 8.63 8.34 15.13
C HIS A 9 7.82 9.65 14.97
N GLY A 10 7.30 10.23 16.06
CA GLY A 10 6.56 11.49 16.04
C GLY A 10 5.15 11.43 15.42
N ALA A 11 4.67 10.26 15.02
CA ALA A 11 3.37 10.09 14.35
C ALA A 11 2.16 10.18 15.30
N LEU A 12 2.40 10.11 16.62
CA LEU A 12 1.31 10.14 17.60
C LEU A 12 0.62 11.51 17.68
N GLU A 13 1.32 12.60 17.35
CA GLU A 13 0.78 13.97 17.40
C GLU A 13 -0.42 14.18 16.46
N HIS A 14 -0.46 13.42 15.36
CA HIS A 14 -1.51 13.49 14.34
C HIS A 14 -2.32 12.19 14.24
N THR A 15 -2.33 11.35 15.29
CA THR A 15 -3.02 10.05 15.28
C THR A 15 -3.92 9.85 16.48
N ILE A 16 -5.19 9.51 16.24
CA ILE A 16 -6.13 9.06 17.28
C ILE A 16 -6.12 7.52 17.33
N VAL A 17 -5.96 6.95 18.52
CA VAL A 17 -5.99 5.49 18.73
C VAL A 17 -7.26 5.09 19.48
N VAL A 18 -8.14 4.36 18.81
CA VAL A 18 -9.30 3.70 19.43
C VAL A 18 -8.93 2.26 19.72
N SER A 19 -8.99 1.84 20.98
CA SER A 19 -8.60 0.49 21.41
C SER A 19 -9.76 -0.27 22.03
N ALA A 20 -10.04 -1.46 21.49
CA ALA A 20 -10.85 -2.49 22.11
C ALA A 20 -10.01 -3.77 22.15
N SER A 21 -9.49 -4.09 23.33
CA SER A 21 -8.58 -5.21 23.56
C SER A 21 -9.29 -6.56 23.51
N ALA A 22 -8.52 -7.64 23.41
CA ALA A 22 -9.05 -9.01 23.40
C ALA A 22 -9.82 -9.37 24.69
N SER A 23 -9.51 -8.71 25.82
CA SER A 23 -10.21 -8.89 27.10
C SER A 23 -11.51 -8.09 27.22
N ASP A 24 -11.73 -7.11 26.34
CA ASP A 24 -12.94 -6.31 26.35
C ASP A 24 -14.14 -7.11 25.84
N SER A 25 -15.35 -6.66 26.21
CA SER A 25 -16.58 -7.33 25.78
C SER A 25 -16.71 -7.36 24.25
N ALA A 26 -17.38 -8.40 23.73
CA ALA A 26 -17.67 -8.49 22.30
C ALA A 26 -18.42 -7.25 21.77
N ALA A 27 -19.25 -6.61 22.60
CA ALA A 27 -19.94 -5.37 22.23
C ALA A 27 -18.97 -4.20 21.97
N LEU A 28 -17.93 -4.06 22.79
CA LEU A 28 -16.90 -3.03 22.61
C LEU A 28 -16.05 -3.29 21.36
N GLN A 29 -15.63 -4.54 21.14
CA GLN A 29 -14.89 -4.93 19.94
C GLN A 29 -15.71 -4.72 18.66
N TYR A 30 -17.00 -5.05 18.70
CA TYR A 30 -17.93 -4.81 17.59
C TYR A 30 -18.11 -3.33 17.26
N ILE A 31 -18.23 -2.45 18.28
CA ILE A 31 -18.56 -1.03 18.05
C ILE A 31 -17.33 -0.16 17.75
N ALA A 32 -16.14 -0.56 18.20
CA ALA A 32 -14.92 0.25 18.10
C ALA A 32 -14.63 0.78 16.68
N PRO A 33 -14.77 -0.01 15.59
CA PRO A 33 -14.58 0.51 14.24
C PRO A 33 -15.57 1.62 13.85
N TYR A 34 -16.83 1.54 14.32
CA TYR A 34 -17.81 2.59 14.06
C TYR A 34 -17.48 3.88 14.82
N SER A 35 -16.98 3.77 16.04
CA SER A 35 -16.53 4.91 16.84
C SER A 35 -15.34 5.61 16.18
N GLY A 36 -14.31 4.86 15.78
CA GLY A 36 -13.16 5.41 15.05
C GLY A 36 -13.56 6.06 13.73
N CYS A 37 -14.44 5.39 12.96
CA CYS A 37 -14.96 5.96 11.71
C CYS A 37 -15.66 7.31 11.94
N THR A 38 -16.49 7.43 12.99
CA THR A 38 -17.18 8.69 13.33
C THR A 38 -16.20 9.81 13.70
N MET A 39 -15.07 9.48 14.35
CA MET A 39 -14.02 10.46 14.61
C MET A 39 -13.34 10.92 13.31
N GLY A 40 -13.10 10.02 12.36
CA GLY A 40 -12.55 10.35 11.05
C GLY A 40 -13.50 11.20 10.19
N GLU A 41 -14.80 10.90 10.24
CA GLU A 41 -15.82 11.66 9.52
C GLU A 41 -15.90 13.12 9.95
N TYR A 42 -15.56 13.42 11.21
CA TYR A 42 -15.47 14.82 11.67
C TYR A 42 -14.52 15.64 10.80
N PHE A 43 -13.32 15.13 10.52
CA PHE A 43 -12.34 15.81 9.67
C PHE A 43 -12.80 15.86 8.21
N ARG A 44 -13.31 14.73 7.68
CA ARG A 44 -13.89 14.67 6.33
C ARG A 44 -14.96 15.75 6.13
N ASP A 45 -15.88 15.90 7.08
CA ASP A 45 -17.02 16.82 6.96
C ASP A 45 -16.63 18.29 7.20
N LEU A 46 -15.41 18.53 7.72
CA LEU A 46 -14.79 19.86 7.81
C LEU A 46 -13.97 20.24 6.56
N GLY A 47 -13.91 19.37 5.55
CA GLY A 47 -13.13 19.60 4.34
C GLY A 47 -11.65 19.21 4.48
N GLU A 48 -11.30 18.49 5.54
CA GLU A 48 -9.97 17.94 5.75
C GLU A 48 -9.89 16.48 5.26
N ASP A 49 -8.66 15.96 5.17
CA ASP A 49 -8.39 14.58 4.77
C ASP A 49 -7.96 13.75 5.99
N ALA A 50 -8.55 12.57 6.15
CA ALA A 50 -8.24 11.64 7.23
C ALA A 50 -7.97 10.23 6.71
N LEU A 51 -7.11 9.50 7.43
CA LEU A 51 -6.81 8.09 7.20
C LEU A 51 -7.23 7.25 8.41
N ILE A 52 -7.99 6.18 8.18
CA ILE A 52 -8.36 5.20 9.21
C ILE A 52 -7.86 3.81 8.85
N ILE A 53 -7.26 3.13 9.81
CA ILE A 53 -6.81 1.73 9.69
C ILE A 53 -7.63 0.89 10.67
N TYR A 54 -8.30 -0.16 10.16
CA TYR A 54 -9.07 -1.07 11.01
C TYR A 54 -8.27 -2.35 11.26
N ASP A 55 -7.81 -2.55 12.49
CA ASP A 55 -6.98 -3.71 12.91
C ASP A 55 -7.72 -4.51 14.01
N ASP A 56 -8.50 -5.54 13.68
CA ASP A 56 -8.85 -5.99 12.32
C ASP A 56 -10.35 -6.32 12.20
N LEU A 57 -10.85 -6.30 10.96
CA LEU A 57 -12.27 -6.54 10.69
C LEU A 57 -12.65 -8.03 10.78
N THR A 58 -11.68 -8.94 10.71
CA THR A 58 -11.94 -10.37 10.96
C THR A 58 -12.40 -10.57 12.41
N LYS A 59 -11.72 -9.95 13.38
CA LYS A 59 -12.07 -9.99 14.80
C LYS A 59 -13.36 -9.22 15.10
N GLN A 60 -13.64 -8.13 14.39
CA GLN A 60 -14.95 -7.46 14.48
C GLN A 60 -16.09 -8.41 14.07
N ALA A 61 -15.93 -9.15 12.96
CA ALA A 61 -16.93 -10.11 12.51
C ALA A 61 -17.11 -11.27 13.51
N TRP A 62 -16.03 -11.73 14.17
CA TRP A 62 -16.12 -12.73 15.23
C TRP A 62 -16.91 -12.22 16.44
N ALA A 63 -16.65 -11.00 16.88
CA ALA A 63 -17.39 -10.37 17.97
C ALA A 63 -18.88 -10.21 17.63
N TYR A 64 -19.20 -9.78 16.41
CA TYR A 64 -20.58 -9.67 15.95
C TYR A 64 -21.30 -11.02 15.85
N ARG A 65 -20.58 -12.06 15.40
CA ARG A 65 -21.07 -13.44 15.39
C ARG A 65 -21.40 -13.92 16.80
N GLN A 66 -20.52 -13.69 17.77
CA GLN A 66 -20.75 -14.06 19.17
C GLN A 66 -22.02 -13.41 19.72
N ILE A 67 -22.18 -12.09 19.53
CA ILE A 67 -23.38 -11.36 19.96
C ILE A 67 -24.64 -11.95 19.30
N SER A 68 -24.59 -12.17 17.98
CA SER A 68 -25.74 -12.66 17.22
C SER A 68 -26.20 -14.05 17.66
N LEU A 69 -25.25 -14.96 17.94
CA LEU A 69 -25.55 -16.31 18.43
C LEU A 69 -26.12 -16.30 19.85
N LEU A 70 -25.61 -15.44 20.73
CA LEU A 70 -26.16 -15.27 22.08
C LEU A 70 -27.61 -14.74 22.05
N LEU A 71 -27.93 -13.89 21.06
CA LEU A 71 -29.28 -13.41 20.79
C LEU A 71 -30.15 -14.42 20.04
N LYS A 72 -29.67 -15.64 19.80
CA LYS A 72 -30.37 -16.73 19.09
C LYS A 72 -30.81 -16.34 17.67
N ARG A 73 -30.08 -15.44 17.00
CA ARG A 73 -30.29 -15.16 15.58
C ARG A 73 -29.87 -16.39 14.75
N PRO A 74 -30.64 -16.79 13.72
CA PRO A 74 -30.26 -17.90 12.86
C PRO A 74 -28.90 -17.66 12.17
N PRO A 75 -27.94 -18.60 12.26
CA PRO A 75 -26.66 -18.50 11.57
C PRO A 75 -26.75 -18.97 10.11
N GLY A 76 -25.85 -18.46 9.27
CA GLY A 76 -25.62 -18.86 7.88
C GLY A 76 -24.26 -19.55 7.68
N ARG A 77 -23.60 -19.25 6.55
CA ARG A 77 -22.28 -19.80 6.20
C ARG A 77 -21.25 -19.49 7.30
N GLU A 78 -20.44 -20.49 7.66
CA GLU A 78 -19.39 -20.39 8.70
C GLU A 78 -19.90 -19.86 10.06
N ALA A 79 -21.18 -20.12 10.35
CA ALA A 79 -21.90 -19.69 11.55
C ALA A 79 -22.05 -18.16 11.73
N TYR A 80 -21.77 -17.35 10.70
CA TYR A 80 -21.99 -15.90 10.74
C TYR A 80 -23.48 -15.56 10.62
N PRO A 81 -23.94 -14.45 11.19
CA PRO A 81 -25.31 -13.97 10.95
C PRO A 81 -25.48 -13.53 9.49
N GLY A 82 -26.71 -13.60 8.97
CA GLY A 82 -27.01 -13.29 7.56
C GLY A 82 -26.68 -11.86 7.13
N ASP A 83 -26.58 -10.93 8.07
CA ASP A 83 -26.25 -9.51 7.87
C ASP A 83 -24.77 -9.19 8.13
N VAL A 84 -23.88 -10.18 8.20
CA VAL A 84 -22.42 -9.94 8.34
C VAL A 84 -21.82 -9.15 7.17
N PHE A 85 -22.41 -9.23 5.97
CA PHE A 85 -22.04 -8.35 4.86
C PHE A 85 -22.39 -6.89 5.17
N TYR A 86 -23.60 -6.65 5.67
CA TYR A 86 -24.09 -5.32 6.02
C TYR A 86 -23.30 -4.67 7.16
N LEU A 87 -22.75 -5.47 8.08
CA LEU A 87 -21.82 -5.02 9.11
C LEU A 87 -20.66 -4.22 8.51
N HIS A 88 -19.94 -4.81 7.56
CA HIS A 88 -18.76 -4.18 6.97
C HIS A 88 -19.12 -3.19 5.86
N SER A 89 -20.17 -3.44 5.06
CA SER A 89 -20.52 -2.52 3.98
C SER A 89 -20.90 -1.14 4.52
N ARG A 90 -21.82 -1.05 5.50
CA ARG A 90 -22.20 0.25 6.09
C ARG A 90 -21.06 0.94 6.84
N LEU A 91 -20.01 0.20 7.22
CA LEU A 91 -18.81 0.77 7.85
C LEU A 91 -17.87 1.34 6.78
N LEU A 92 -17.52 0.55 5.77
CA LEU A 92 -16.53 0.91 4.77
C LEU A 92 -17.07 1.91 3.74
N GLU A 93 -18.37 1.90 3.43
CA GLU A 93 -19.02 2.90 2.56
C GLU A 93 -19.00 4.33 3.16
N ARG A 94 -18.66 4.48 4.44
CA ARG A 94 -18.44 5.79 5.06
C ARG A 94 -17.09 6.41 4.66
N ALA A 95 -16.12 5.59 4.28
CA ALA A 95 -14.84 6.06 3.77
C ALA A 95 -15.01 6.53 2.32
N SER A 96 -15.07 7.85 2.13
CA SER A 96 -15.35 8.46 0.83
C SER A 96 -14.72 9.86 0.73
N ARG A 97 -14.61 10.36 -0.50
CA ARG A 97 -14.34 11.77 -0.80
C ARG A 97 -15.65 12.48 -1.08
N VAL A 98 -15.91 13.58 -0.38
CA VAL A 98 -17.13 14.38 -0.54
C VAL A 98 -16.89 15.60 -1.42
N SER A 99 -17.93 16.05 -2.12
CA SER A 99 -17.84 17.19 -3.03
C SER A 99 -17.77 18.53 -2.28
N VAL A 100 -17.37 19.58 -2.99
CA VAL A 100 -17.31 20.94 -2.43
C VAL A 100 -18.69 21.40 -1.96
N GLU A 101 -19.74 21.10 -2.72
CA GLU A 101 -21.12 21.47 -2.39
C GLU A 101 -21.59 20.81 -1.09
N TYR A 102 -21.17 19.57 -0.83
CA TYR A 102 -21.48 18.86 0.41
C TYR A 102 -20.83 19.56 1.61
N ILE A 103 -19.53 19.89 1.51
CA ILE A 103 -18.78 20.59 2.57
C ILE A 103 -19.38 21.96 2.85
N GLU A 104 -19.68 22.74 1.82
CA GLU A 104 -20.30 24.06 1.99
C GLU A 104 -21.66 23.95 2.68
N LYS A 105 -22.44 22.93 2.35
CA LYS A 105 -23.76 22.69 2.98
C LYS A 105 -23.63 22.27 4.44
N ILE A 106 -22.78 21.30 4.76
CA ILE A 106 -22.69 20.76 6.13
C ILE A 106 -22.00 21.73 7.10
N THR A 107 -21.08 22.57 6.60
CA THR A 107 -20.39 23.59 7.39
C THR A 107 -21.16 24.92 7.46
N ASN A 108 -22.35 25.02 6.85
CA ASN A 108 -23.13 26.25 6.71
C ASN A 108 -22.33 27.40 6.08
N GLY A 109 -21.53 27.08 5.05
CA GLY A 109 -20.71 28.03 4.29
C GLY A 109 -19.48 28.56 5.03
N LYS A 110 -19.11 27.97 6.18
CA LYS A 110 -17.86 28.32 6.90
C LYS A 110 -16.62 27.85 6.14
N VAL A 111 -16.69 26.66 5.53
CA VAL A 111 -15.65 26.12 4.67
C VAL A 111 -16.16 26.18 3.24
N LYS A 112 -15.36 26.74 2.34
CA LYS A 112 -15.71 26.95 0.92
C LYS A 112 -14.59 26.49 0.01
N GLY A 113 -14.96 25.97 -1.16
CA GLY A 113 -13.98 25.55 -2.18
C GLY A 113 -13.11 24.35 -1.81
N GLN A 114 -13.43 23.61 -0.74
CA GLN A 114 -12.66 22.45 -0.28
C GLN A 114 -13.46 21.15 -0.39
N THR A 115 -12.77 20.05 -0.61
CA THR A 115 -13.30 18.69 -0.51
C THR A 115 -12.66 18.02 0.69
N GLY A 116 -13.39 17.23 1.46
CA GLY A 116 -12.79 16.36 2.47
C GLY A 116 -12.81 14.90 2.05
N SER A 117 -11.94 14.09 2.65
CA SER A 117 -11.93 12.65 2.42
C SER A 117 -11.64 11.83 3.67
N LEU A 118 -12.22 10.64 3.74
CA LEU A 118 -11.86 9.61 4.70
C LEU A 118 -11.36 8.40 3.93
N THR A 119 -10.06 8.14 3.98
CA THR A 119 -9.43 6.96 3.37
C THR A 119 -9.40 5.83 4.40
N ALA A 120 -9.83 4.62 4.02
CA ALA A 120 -9.84 3.47 4.91
C ALA A 120 -8.93 2.33 4.42
N LEU A 121 -8.12 1.80 5.32
CA LEU A 121 -7.31 0.60 5.11
C LEU A 121 -7.75 -0.50 6.10
N PRO A 122 -8.77 -1.32 5.74
CA PRO A 122 -9.18 -2.44 6.57
C PRO A 122 -8.19 -3.60 6.49
N ILE A 123 -7.81 -4.15 7.65
CA ILE A 123 -7.02 -5.38 7.74
C ILE A 123 -7.97 -6.57 7.87
N ILE A 124 -7.67 -7.63 7.11
CA ILE A 124 -8.36 -8.92 7.15
C ILE A 124 -7.32 -10.00 7.36
N GLU A 125 -7.49 -10.77 8.42
CA GLU A 125 -6.72 -11.99 8.66
C GLU A 125 -7.37 -13.15 7.89
N THR A 126 -6.64 -13.75 6.95
CA THR A 126 -7.01 -14.99 6.27
C THR A 126 -6.39 -16.20 6.98
N GLN A 127 -7.10 -17.32 7.01
CA GLN A 127 -6.60 -18.56 7.60
C GLN A 127 -5.95 -19.40 6.51
N ALA A 128 -4.70 -19.82 6.72
CA ALA A 128 -3.91 -20.61 5.76
C ALA A 128 -3.86 -20.02 4.34
N GLY A 129 -3.96 -18.69 4.20
CA GLY A 129 -3.97 -18.01 2.90
C GLY A 129 -5.28 -18.14 2.11
N ASP A 130 -6.35 -18.69 2.68
CA ASP A 130 -7.63 -18.85 1.98
C ASP A 130 -8.37 -17.51 1.81
N VAL A 131 -8.27 -16.96 0.60
CA VAL A 131 -8.98 -15.74 0.17
C VAL A 131 -10.45 -15.98 -0.17
N SER A 132 -10.87 -17.24 -0.33
CA SER A 132 -12.23 -17.63 -0.72
C SER A 132 -13.18 -17.83 0.48
N ALA A 133 -12.64 -17.71 1.69
CA ALA A 133 -13.40 -17.71 2.93
C ALA A 133 -14.45 -16.57 2.95
N PHE A 134 -15.51 -16.77 3.74
CA PHE A 134 -16.70 -15.93 3.63
C PHE A 134 -16.45 -14.44 3.96
N VAL A 135 -15.80 -14.13 5.08
CA VAL A 135 -15.51 -12.74 5.48
C VAL A 135 -14.49 -12.06 4.55
N PRO A 136 -13.36 -12.67 4.18
CA PRO A 136 -12.45 -12.10 3.18
C PRO A 136 -13.12 -11.78 1.85
N THR A 137 -13.92 -12.70 1.30
CA THR A 137 -14.62 -12.49 0.03
C THR A 137 -15.59 -11.31 0.12
N ASN A 138 -16.34 -11.19 1.22
CA ASN A 138 -17.25 -10.07 1.44
C ASN A 138 -16.50 -8.73 1.44
N VAL A 139 -15.39 -8.62 2.18
CA VAL A 139 -14.64 -7.36 2.27
C VAL A 139 -13.96 -7.00 0.94
N ILE A 140 -13.43 -7.99 0.20
CA ILE A 140 -12.90 -7.78 -1.16
C ILE A 140 -13.97 -7.21 -2.10
N SER A 141 -15.22 -7.66 -1.97
CA SER A 141 -16.32 -7.13 -2.79
C SER A 141 -16.76 -5.71 -2.41
N ILE A 142 -16.44 -5.26 -1.20
CA ILE A 142 -16.77 -3.91 -0.71
C ILE A 142 -15.64 -2.92 -1.03
N THR A 143 -14.38 -3.30 -0.81
CA THR A 143 -13.25 -2.39 -0.99
C THR A 143 -12.91 -2.16 -2.46
N ASP A 144 -12.35 -0.98 -2.77
CA ASP A 144 -11.89 -0.61 -4.11
C ASP A 144 -10.58 -1.28 -4.55
N GLY A 145 -10.10 -2.26 -3.80
CA GLY A 145 -8.84 -2.94 -4.05
C GLY A 145 -8.38 -3.71 -2.84
N GLN A 146 -7.25 -4.39 -2.99
CA GLN A 146 -6.62 -5.16 -1.94
C GLN A 146 -5.11 -5.22 -2.13
N ILE A 147 -4.39 -5.25 -1.02
CA ILE A 147 -2.97 -5.62 -0.94
C ILE A 147 -2.94 -6.98 -0.25
N PHE A 148 -2.54 -8.02 -0.98
CA PHE A 148 -2.44 -9.36 -0.46
C PHE A 148 -1.00 -9.67 -0.03
N LEU A 149 -0.82 -9.98 1.25
CA LEU A 149 0.46 -10.36 1.82
C LEU A 149 0.56 -11.88 1.91
N GLU A 150 1.61 -12.47 1.36
CA GLU A 150 1.76 -13.91 1.26
C GLU A 150 2.85 -14.44 2.20
N THR A 151 2.53 -15.52 2.91
CA THR A 151 3.43 -16.14 3.88
C THR A 151 4.72 -16.67 3.24
N ASP A 152 4.64 -17.27 2.06
CA ASP A 152 5.81 -17.87 1.40
C ASP A 152 6.80 -16.80 0.90
N LEU A 153 6.29 -15.68 0.36
CA LEU A 153 7.10 -14.50 0.02
C LEU A 153 7.79 -13.94 1.27
N PHE A 154 7.05 -13.80 2.37
CA PHE A 154 7.59 -13.29 3.63
C PHE A 154 8.70 -14.18 4.20
N ASN A 155 8.49 -15.50 4.18
CA ASN A 155 9.46 -16.50 4.66
C ASN A 155 10.71 -16.57 3.79
N SER A 156 10.56 -16.29 2.49
CA SER A 156 11.67 -16.20 1.52
C SER A 156 12.46 -14.88 1.63
N GLY A 157 12.12 -14.01 2.59
CA GLY A 157 12.82 -12.76 2.84
C GLY A 157 12.33 -11.56 2.05
N PHE A 158 11.25 -11.68 1.27
CA PHE A 158 10.63 -10.55 0.59
C PHE A 158 9.71 -9.79 1.56
N ARG A 159 10.10 -8.57 1.91
CA ARG A 159 9.38 -7.70 2.84
C ARG A 159 9.38 -6.29 2.26
N PRO A 160 8.22 -5.66 1.99
CA PRO A 160 6.87 -6.16 2.22
C PRO A 160 6.48 -7.32 1.27
N ALA A 161 5.76 -8.31 1.79
CA ALA A 161 5.46 -9.57 1.09
C ALA A 161 4.26 -9.47 0.13
N ILE A 162 4.23 -8.43 -0.71
CA ILE A 162 3.08 -8.12 -1.57
C ILE A 162 3.02 -9.09 -2.75
N ASN A 163 1.89 -9.77 -2.90
CA ASN A 163 1.59 -10.55 -4.10
C ASN A 163 1.08 -9.63 -5.21
N ALA A 164 1.94 -9.28 -6.17
CA ALA A 164 1.60 -8.36 -7.27
C ALA A 164 0.51 -8.87 -8.24
N GLY A 165 0.23 -10.18 -8.26
CA GLY A 165 -0.80 -10.77 -9.11
C GLY A 165 -2.20 -10.71 -8.48
N LEU A 166 -2.28 -10.96 -7.17
CA LEU A 166 -3.54 -10.94 -6.41
C LEU A 166 -3.91 -9.54 -5.89
N SER A 167 -2.91 -8.68 -5.71
CA SER A 167 -3.10 -7.30 -5.26
C SER A 167 -3.54 -6.41 -6.42
N VAL A 168 -4.54 -5.57 -6.18
CA VAL A 168 -5.09 -4.67 -7.19
C VAL A 168 -5.62 -3.40 -6.54
N SER A 169 -5.56 -2.29 -7.27
CA SER A 169 -6.30 -1.06 -6.99
C SER A 169 -7.23 -0.79 -8.17
N ARG A 170 -8.54 -0.70 -7.92
CA ARG A 170 -9.55 -0.39 -8.96
C ARG A 170 -9.52 1.08 -9.36
N VAL A 171 -9.10 1.97 -8.46
CA VAL A 171 -8.84 3.39 -8.78
C VAL A 171 -7.64 3.52 -9.73
N GLY A 172 -6.66 2.62 -9.59
CA GLY A 172 -5.52 2.50 -10.49
C GLY A 172 -4.66 3.78 -10.52
N GLY A 173 -4.16 4.13 -11.72
CA GLY A 173 -3.23 5.25 -11.91
C GLY A 173 -3.85 6.64 -11.76
N ALA A 174 -5.11 6.77 -11.33
CA ALA A 174 -5.69 8.06 -10.93
C ALA A 174 -5.25 8.48 -9.51
N ALA A 175 -4.83 7.51 -8.67
CA ALA A 175 -4.32 7.77 -7.32
C ALA A 175 -2.80 7.99 -7.27
N GLN A 176 -2.13 8.05 -8.43
CA GLN A 176 -0.66 8.16 -8.52
C GLN A 176 -0.26 9.57 -9.00
N THR A 177 0.85 10.07 -8.48
CA THR A 177 1.54 11.23 -9.07
C THR A 177 2.05 10.88 -10.48
N LYS A 178 2.29 11.90 -11.32
CA LYS A 178 2.61 11.67 -12.74
C LYS A 178 3.90 10.87 -12.90
N ILE A 179 4.92 11.15 -12.10
CA ILE A 179 6.19 10.41 -12.11
C ILE A 179 6.01 8.94 -11.75
N ILE A 180 5.33 8.64 -10.65
CA ILE A 180 5.10 7.25 -10.21
C ILE A 180 4.24 6.49 -11.21
N LYS A 181 3.23 7.15 -11.79
CA LYS A 181 2.39 6.54 -12.82
C LYS A 181 3.17 6.19 -14.08
N LYS A 182 4.06 7.10 -14.51
CA LYS A 182 4.87 6.92 -15.72
C LYS A 182 5.87 5.77 -15.55
N LEU A 183 6.58 5.73 -14.42
CA LEU A 183 7.67 4.78 -14.18
C LEU A 183 7.18 3.43 -13.61
N GLY A 184 6.12 3.43 -12.80
CA GLY A 184 5.59 2.21 -12.18
C GLY A 184 4.92 1.24 -13.15
N GLY A 185 4.49 1.72 -14.33
CA GLY A 185 3.83 0.88 -15.34
C GLY A 185 4.72 -0.26 -15.85
N GLY A 186 5.98 0.04 -16.17
CA GLY A 186 6.97 -0.94 -16.64
C GLY A 186 7.31 -1.97 -15.55
N ILE A 187 7.46 -1.52 -14.30
CA ILE A 187 7.77 -2.38 -13.17
C ILE A 187 6.69 -3.42 -12.90
N ARG A 188 5.41 -3.04 -12.94
CA ARG A 188 4.31 -4.00 -12.77
C ARG A 188 4.34 -5.09 -13.84
N LEU A 189 4.59 -4.71 -15.10
CA LEU A 189 4.68 -5.67 -16.20
C LEU A 189 5.87 -6.62 -16.03
N ALA A 190 7.04 -6.08 -15.67
CA ALA A 190 8.24 -6.86 -15.42
C ALA A 190 8.05 -7.87 -14.27
N LEU A 191 7.43 -7.46 -13.16
CA LEU A 191 7.14 -8.33 -12.02
C LEU A 191 6.15 -9.45 -12.37
N ALA A 192 5.12 -9.15 -13.17
CA ALA A 192 4.14 -10.15 -13.61
C ALA A 192 4.80 -11.21 -14.52
N GLN A 193 5.56 -10.75 -15.52
CA GLN A 193 6.28 -11.63 -16.44
C GLN A 193 7.35 -12.46 -15.73
N TYR A 194 8.08 -11.87 -14.79
CA TYR A 194 9.08 -12.58 -13.98
C TYR A 194 8.46 -13.77 -13.24
N ARG A 195 7.29 -13.59 -12.62
CA ARG A 195 6.61 -14.69 -11.89
C ARG A 195 6.19 -15.82 -12.81
N GLU A 196 5.66 -15.50 -13.98
CA GLU A 196 5.29 -16.50 -14.98
C GLU A 196 6.52 -17.28 -15.44
N LEU A 197 7.58 -16.57 -15.85
CA LEU A 197 8.81 -17.18 -16.33
C LEU A 197 9.55 -17.97 -15.24
N ALA A 198 9.56 -17.49 -13.98
CA ALA A 198 10.24 -18.17 -12.89
C ALA A 198 9.65 -19.56 -12.61
N ALA A 199 8.33 -19.73 -12.79
CA ALA A 199 7.69 -21.03 -12.67
C ALA A 199 8.10 -22.00 -13.79
N PHE A 200 8.27 -21.50 -15.03
CA PHE A 200 8.72 -22.32 -16.17
C PHE A 200 10.22 -22.63 -16.12
N ALA A 201 11.03 -21.66 -15.70
CA ALA A 201 12.48 -21.78 -15.61
C ALA A 201 12.96 -22.86 -14.64
N GLN A 202 12.15 -23.23 -13.65
CA GLN A 202 12.45 -24.35 -12.74
C GLN A 202 12.50 -25.71 -13.45
N PHE A 203 11.91 -25.83 -14.65
CA PHE A 203 11.80 -27.09 -15.39
C PHE A 203 12.55 -27.08 -16.73
N ALA A 204 13.07 -25.94 -17.16
CA ALA A 204 13.79 -25.80 -18.43
C ALA A 204 15.31 -25.94 -18.23
N SER A 205 15.96 -26.78 -19.03
CA SER A 205 17.42 -26.94 -19.00
C SER A 205 18.15 -25.84 -19.78
N ASP A 206 17.53 -25.34 -20.86
CA ASP A 206 18.07 -24.30 -21.72
C ASP A 206 17.02 -23.21 -21.90
N LEU A 207 17.39 -21.99 -21.51
CA LEU A 207 16.62 -20.77 -21.75
C LEU A 207 17.34 -19.98 -22.83
N ASP A 208 16.59 -19.38 -23.76
CA ASP A 208 17.17 -18.44 -24.72
C ASP A 208 17.63 -17.15 -24.02
N ASP A 209 18.58 -16.44 -24.63
CA ASP A 209 19.21 -15.26 -24.04
C ASP A 209 18.21 -14.16 -23.65
N ALA A 210 17.10 -14.01 -24.41
CA ALA A 210 16.09 -13.01 -24.11
C ALA A 210 15.29 -13.38 -22.85
N THR A 211 14.92 -14.65 -22.71
CA THR A 211 14.26 -15.16 -21.49
C THR A 211 15.18 -15.07 -20.28
N LEU A 212 16.48 -15.37 -20.44
CA LEU A 212 17.47 -15.24 -19.37
C LEU A 212 17.59 -13.79 -18.89
N ALA A 213 17.77 -12.83 -19.82
CA ALA A 213 17.87 -11.42 -19.50
C ALA A 213 16.61 -10.89 -18.79
N GLN A 214 15.43 -11.35 -19.20
CA GLN A 214 14.16 -10.97 -18.58
C GLN A 214 14.03 -11.52 -17.15
N LEU A 215 14.43 -12.77 -16.92
CA LEU A 215 14.46 -13.37 -15.58
C LEU A 215 15.43 -12.64 -14.65
N GLU A 216 16.63 -12.37 -15.14
CA GLU A 216 17.68 -11.66 -14.42
C GLU A 216 17.26 -10.23 -14.03
N ARG A 217 16.62 -9.52 -14.95
CA ARG A 217 16.04 -8.20 -14.66
C ARG A 217 14.91 -8.31 -13.64
N GLY A 218 14.02 -9.29 -13.80
CA GLY A 218 12.94 -9.56 -12.86
C GLY A 218 13.42 -9.84 -11.43
N GLN A 219 14.51 -10.59 -11.27
CA GLN A 219 15.15 -10.83 -9.97
C GLN A 219 15.64 -9.53 -9.31
N ARG A 220 16.31 -8.67 -10.07
CA ARG A 220 16.81 -7.39 -9.57
C ARG A 220 15.68 -6.44 -9.19
N VAL A 221 14.62 -6.38 -10.00
CA VAL A 221 13.41 -5.61 -9.68
C VAL A 221 12.75 -6.16 -8.42
N MET A 222 12.63 -7.48 -8.27
CA MET A 222 12.11 -8.11 -7.04
C MET A 222 12.96 -7.78 -5.81
N GLU A 223 14.28 -7.76 -5.94
CA GLU A 223 15.19 -7.38 -4.85
C GLU A 223 15.00 -5.92 -4.45
N LEU A 224 14.86 -5.03 -5.43
CA LEU A 224 14.62 -3.60 -5.23
C LEU A 224 13.28 -3.30 -4.55
N MET A 225 12.28 -4.18 -4.69
CA MET A 225 10.99 -4.02 -4.00
C MET A 225 11.05 -4.40 -2.50
N LYS A 226 12.19 -4.88 -2.00
CA LYS A 226 12.37 -5.10 -0.57
C LYS A 226 12.63 -3.78 0.14
N GLN A 227 11.95 -3.56 1.25
CA GLN A 227 12.05 -2.35 2.03
C GLN A 227 12.00 -2.66 3.52
N LYS A 228 12.90 -2.03 4.29
CA LYS A 228 12.96 -2.17 5.74
C LYS A 228 11.75 -1.47 6.39
N GLN A 229 11.25 -2.05 7.48
CA GLN A 229 10.18 -1.44 8.26
C GLN A 229 10.66 -0.11 8.87
N TYR A 230 9.77 0.89 8.89
CA TYR A 230 10.06 2.25 9.39
C TYR A 230 11.05 3.06 8.55
N SER A 231 11.27 2.68 7.29
CA SER A 231 12.09 3.42 6.34
C SER A 231 11.25 3.84 5.13
N PRO A 232 10.22 4.71 5.29
CA PRO A 232 9.40 5.17 4.17
C PRO A 232 10.24 5.94 3.15
N LEU A 233 9.93 5.78 1.87
CA LEU A 233 10.55 6.53 0.78
C LEU A 233 9.64 7.68 0.35
N SER A 234 10.24 8.83 0.07
CA SER A 234 9.61 9.99 -0.56
C SER A 234 9.23 9.72 -2.02
N ILE A 235 8.47 10.64 -2.64
CA ILE A 235 8.04 10.50 -4.05
C ILE A 235 9.27 10.56 -4.97
N SER A 236 10.22 11.43 -4.64
CA SER A 236 11.47 11.58 -5.37
C SER A 236 12.35 10.34 -5.28
N GLU A 237 12.54 9.76 -4.08
CA GLU A 237 13.28 8.51 -3.90
C GLU A 237 12.65 7.35 -4.65
N MET A 238 11.33 7.17 -4.54
CA MET A 238 10.61 6.16 -5.33
C MET A 238 10.77 6.42 -6.84
N GLY A 239 10.67 7.67 -7.28
CA GLY A 239 10.85 8.05 -8.69
C GLY A 239 12.24 7.67 -9.21
N VAL A 240 13.30 7.96 -8.46
CA VAL A 240 14.68 7.60 -8.80
C VAL A 240 14.85 6.08 -8.89
N THR A 241 14.37 5.35 -7.87
CA THR A 241 14.43 3.88 -7.82
C THR A 241 13.73 3.24 -9.02
N LEU A 242 12.50 3.68 -9.31
CA LEU A 242 11.72 3.16 -10.43
C LEU A 242 12.36 3.52 -11.77
N TYR A 243 12.91 4.72 -11.92
CA TYR A 243 13.61 5.13 -13.13
C TYR A 243 14.87 4.29 -13.37
N ALA A 244 15.67 4.02 -12.33
CA ALA A 244 16.84 3.16 -12.43
C ALA A 244 16.48 1.74 -12.89
N ALA A 245 15.40 1.18 -12.35
CA ALA A 245 14.92 -0.15 -12.69
C ALA A 245 14.28 -0.24 -14.09
N ASP A 246 13.50 0.75 -14.48
CA ASP A 246 12.83 0.77 -15.80
C ASP A 246 13.82 1.12 -16.94
N GLY A 247 14.82 1.96 -16.65
CA GLY A 247 15.87 2.35 -17.59
C GLY A 247 17.01 1.34 -17.79
N GLY A 248 16.97 0.18 -17.12
CA GLY A 248 18.00 -0.86 -17.25
C GLY A 248 19.32 -0.53 -16.55
N PHE A 249 19.34 0.48 -15.66
CA PHE A 249 20.55 0.87 -14.93
C PHE A 249 20.98 -0.14 -13.87
N LEU A 250 20.15 -1.15 -13.59
CA LEU A 250 20.44 -2.23 -12.65
C LEU A 250 20.99 -3.50 -13.33
N ASP A 251 20.93 -3.60 -14.66
CA ASP A 251 21.16 -4.87 -15.37
C ASP A 251 22.62 -5.40 -15.21
N ASP A 252 23.59 -4.50 -15.10
CA ASP A 252 25.01 -4.78 -14.86
C ASP A 252 25.37 -4.92 -13.37
N ILE A 253 24.40 -4.74 -12.47
CA ILE A 253 24.62 -4.82 -11.02
C ILE A 253 24.39 -6.25 -10.53
N GLU A 254 25.31 -6.77 -9.74
CA GLU A 254 25.16 -8.05 -9.06
C GLU A 254 23.97 -8.02 -8.09
N LEU A 255 23.14 -9.07 -8.09
CA LEU A 255 21.91 -9.14 -7.29
C LEU A 255 22.12 -8.79 -5.80
N ALA A 256 23.21 -9.29 -5.20
CA ALA A 256 23.54 -9.04 -3.80
C ALA A 256 23.87 -7.56 -3.48
N LYS A 257 24.15 -6.75 -4.50
CA LYS A 257 24.52 -5.35 -4.37
C LYS A 257 23.39 -4.38 -4.72
N VAL A 258 22.20 -4.86 -5.09
CA VAL A 258 21.07 -4.00 -5.49
C VAL A 258 20.64 -3.08 -4.33
N ASP A 259 20.49 -3.59 -3.11
CA ASP A 259 20.17 -2.78 -1.92
C ASP A 259 21.27 -1.74 -1.64
N ALA A 260 22.54 -2.13 -1.75
CA ALA A 260 23.66 -1.21 -1.54
C ALA A 260 23.68 -0.09 -2.60
N PHE A 261 23.42 -0.44 -3.86
CA PHE A 261 23.32 0.51 -4.96
C PHE A 261 22.20 1.52 -4.74
N GLU A 262 20.99 1.07 -4.39
CA GLU A 262 19.85 1.96 -4.17
C GLU A 262 20.14 2.95 -3.03
N ASN A 263 20.61 2.46 -1.88
CA ASN A 263 20.92 3.32 -0.75
C ASN A 263 22.02 4.35 -1.08
N ALA A 264 23.05 3.94 -1.81
CA ALA A 264 24.12 4.84 -2.24
C ALA A 264 23.64 5.87 -3.27
N LEU A 265 22.75 5.45 -4.19
CA LEU A 265 22.13 6.32 -5.17
C LEU A 265 21.23 7.36 -4.50
N HIS A 266 20.37 6.97 -3.56
CA HIS A 266 19.55 7.92 -2.80
C HIS A 266 20.42 8.91 -2.04
N THR A 267 21.49 8.44 -1.39
CA THR A 267 22.44 9.31 -0.69
C THR A 267 23.05 10.36 -1.63
N PHE A 268 23.51 9.94 -2.81
CA PHE A 268 24.04 10.85 -3.83
C PHE A 268 22.98 11.84 -4.33
N MET A 269 21.75 11.39 -4.57
CA MET A 269 20.68 12.26 -5.04
C MET A 269 20.34 13.34 -4.01
N HIS A 270 20.35 13.00 -2.72
CA HIS A 270 20.14 13.96 -1.64
C HIS A 270 21.31 14.93 -1.47
N SER A 271 22.56 14.53 -1.73
CA SER A 271 23.72 15.42 -1.58
C SER A 271 23.95 16.33 -2.79
N ASP A 272 23.88 15.76 -4.00
CA ASP A 272 24.35 16.40 -5.24
C ASP A 272 23.21 16.87 -6.15
N ARG A 273 21.98 16.40 -5.89
CA ARG A 273 20.78 16.67 -6.71
C ARG A 273 19.56 17.05 -5.85
N ALA A 274 19.80 17.66 -4.69
CA ALA A 274 18.75 18.04 -3.74
C ALA A 274 17.63 18.90 -4.35
N ASP A 275 17.98 19.82 -5.24
CA ASP A 275 17.01 20.70 -5.92
C ASP A 275 16.04 19.91 -6.81
N LEU A 276 16.55 18.89 -7.52
CA LEU A 276 15.73 18.00 -8.34
C LEU A 276 14.81 17.13 -7.46
N MET A 277 15.35 16.57 -6.38
CA MET A 277 14.56 15.77 -5.43
C MET A 277 13.39 16.58 -4.86
N LYS A 278 13.68 17.81 -4.41
CA LYS A 278 12.67 18.73 -3.90
C LYS A 278 11.62 19.10 -4.95
N GLN A 279 12.05 19.39 -6.18
CA GLN A 279 11.14 19.69 -7.29
C GLN A 279 10.16 18.53 -7.53
N ILE A 280 10.64 17.29 -7.49
CA ILE A 280 9.83 16.09 -7.69
C ILE A 280 8.86 15.89 -6.51
N ASP A 281 9.29 16.08 -5.27
CA ASP A 281 8.42 15.91 -4.10
C ASP A 281 7.31 16.98 -4.04
N ASP A 282 7.61 18.23 -4.40
CA ASP A 282 6.65 19.32 -4.36
C ASP A 282 5.58 19.20 -5.48
N THR A 283 5.96 18.68 -6.65
CA THR A 283 5.09 18.68 -7.85
C THR A 283 4.52 17.32 -8.21
N GLY A 284 5.25 16.24 -7.93
CA GLY A 284 4.96 14.89 -8.43
C GLY A 284 4.98 14.78 -9.96
N ASP A 285 5.52 15.78 -10.67
CA ASP A 285 5.50 15.87 -12.12
C ASP A 285 6.63 15.07 -12.79
N TYR A 286 6.47 14.83 -14.10
CA TYR A 286 7.45 14.16 -14.93
C TYR A 286 7.48 14.82 -16.31
N SER A 287 8.50 15.65 -16.52
CA SER A 287 8.78 16.36 -17.78
C SER A 287 10.04 15.78 -18.43
N ASP A 288 10.26 16.11 -19.71
CA ASP A 288 11.48 15.71 -20.43
C ASP A 288 12.75 16.26 -19.76
N GLU A 289 12.67 17.42 -19.12
CA GLU A 289 13.76 18.02 -18.33
C GLU A 289 14.08 17.21 -17.07
N ILE A 290 13.05 16.76 -16.35
CA ILE A 290 13.21 15.89 -15.17
C ILE A 290 13.80 14.55 -15.59
N GLU A 291 13.30 13.97 -16.69
CA GLU A 291 13.82 12.72 -17.25
C GLU A 291 15.31 12.84 -17.62
N ALA A 292 15.68 13.89 -18.36
CA ALA A 292 17.07 14.13 -18.73
C ALA A 292 17.97 14.30 -17.50
N SER A 293 17.49 15.03 -16.49
CA SER A 293 18.22 15.25 -15.24
C SER A 293 18.40 13.97 -14.43
N LEU A 294 17.36 13.12 -14.35
CA LEU A 294 17.45 11.81 -13.70
C LEU A 294 18.46 10.92 -14.42
N LYS A 295 18.40 10.87 -15.75
CA LYS A 295 19.33 10.10 -16.58
C LYS A 295 20.78 10.52 -16.35
N GLU A 296 21.06 11.82 -16.49
CA GLU A 296 22.40 12.37 -16.29
C GLU A 296 22.92 12.08 -14.88
N SER A 297 22.06 12.20 -13.87
CA SER A 297 22.42 11.96 -12.48
C SER A 297 22.80 10.51 -12.21
N ILE A 298 22.03 9.55 -12.72
CA ILE A 298 22.34 8.12 -12.55
C ILE A 298 23.57 7.72 -13.36
N GLU A 299 23.74 8.22 -14.59
CA GLU A 299 24.94 7.96 -15.38
C GLU A 299 26.20 8.55 -14.72
N HIS A 300 26.11 9.74 -14.15
CA HIS A 300 27.20 10.35 -13.38
C HIS A 300 27.52 9.52 -12.13
N PHE A 301 26.48 9.11 -11.38
CA PHE A 301 26.64 8.26 -10.21
C PHE A 301 27.38 6.97 -10.54
N LYS A 302 26.92 6.24 -11.56
CA LYS A 302 27.53 4.96 -11.97
C LYS A 302 28.98 5.09 -12.44
N LYS A 303 29.39 6.24 -12.99
CA LYS A 303 30.77 6.48 -13.45
C LYS A 303 31.72 6.85 -12.32
N ASN A 304 31.23 7.58 -11.32
CA ASN A 304 32.09 8.29 -10.36
C ASN A 304 31.96 7.80 -8.91
N HIS A 305 30.95 6.98 -8.60
CA HIS A 305 30.68 6.49 -7.26
C HIS A 305 30.76 4.97 -7.18
N THR A 306 30.82 4.47 -5.95
CA THR A 306 30.95 3.06 -5.62
C THR A 306 29.80 2.62 -4.73
N TRP A 307 29.42 1.36 -4.84
CA TRP A 307 28.39 0.71 -4.03
C TRP A 307 28.79 -0.73 -3.66
#